data_AF-A0A654G7N0-F1
#
_entry.id   AF-A0A654G7N0-F1
#
_cell.length_a   1.000
_cell.length_b   1.000
_cell.length_c   1.000
_cell.angle_alpha   90.00
_cell.angle_beta   90.00
_cell.angle_gamma   90.00
#
_symmetry.space_group_name_H-M   'P 1'
#
loop_
_entity.id
_entity.type
_entity.pdbx_description
1 polymer ?
#
loop_
_entity_poly.entity_id
_entity_poly.type
_entity_poly.pdbx_seq_one_letter_code
_entity_poly.pdbx_strand_id
1 'polypeptide(L)'
;MESFEHSPSESIKSPGQHTMQGQLPISILWRIWKSRNKLVFQRKQNDWWRDIRDATNEAEEWITNGLCAQVPTPSTTNGTTRQFQSQWQKTHMGWIKCNYDGSFVNRVRGSTAAWIIRDDNGVFKGAAQATGATVSSAFEAECQSLILTMQQLWIRGFRKVILEGDCKLLVNVLNGRGSRFDAINWIHEIKVWRNKFDAIKFTWSHRSTNQPADILAKNQRHALSSYIVHSFIPLCISNALFSDYVS
;
A
#
# COMPACT_ATOMS: atom_id res chain seq x y z
N MET A 1 -38.96 22.14 -56.05
CA MET A 1 -37.56 22.58 -56.17
C MET A 1 -37.25 23.29 -54.86
N GLU A 2 -36.90 22.56 -53.79
CA GLU A 2 -35.54 22.04 -53.51
C GLU A 2 -34.50 23.15 -53.74
N SER A 3 -33.78 23.64 -52.73
CA SER A 3 -32.89 22.84 -51.88
C SER A 3 -32.61 23.53 -50.52
N PHE A 4 -32.83 22.80 -49.42
CA PHE A 4 -32.23 23.08 -48.11
C PHE A 4 -30.82 22.45 -48.09
N GLU A 5 -29.78 23.26 -47.90
CA GLU A 5 -28.45 22.75 -47.57
C GLU A 5 -28.45 22.18 -46.15
N HIS A 6 -28.21 20.87 -46.04
CA HIS A 6 -27.98 20.18 -44.79
C HIS A 6 -26.49 20.35 -44.40
N SER A 7 -26.22 21.16 -43.37
CA SER A 7 -24.91 21.13 -42.69
C SER A 7 -24.82 19.89 -41.80
N PRO A 8 -23.66 19.21 -41.72
CA PRO A 8 -23.52 17.98 -40.96
C PRO A 8 -23.53 18.31 -39.45
N SER A 9 -24.39 17.61 -38.72
CA SER A 9 -24.43 17.65 -37.26
C SER A 9 -23.14 17.07 -36.69
N GLU A 10 -22.27 17.93 -36.16
CA GLU A 10 -21.20 17.50 -35.26
C GLU A 10 -21.83 16.84 -34.03
N SER A 11 -21.68 15.53 -33.95
CA SER A 11 -22.04 14.75 -32.77
C SER A 11 -21.16 15.18 -31.60
N ILE A 12 -21.75 15.95 -30.68
CA ILE A 12 -21.15 16.30 -29.39
C ILE A 12 -20.93 14.98 -28.63
N LYS A 13 -19.70 14.46 -28.65
CA LYS A 13 -19.31 13.31 -27.84
C LYS A 13 -19.39 13.72 -26.37
N SER A 14 -20.11 12.92 -25.58
CA SER A 14 -20.29 13.18 -24.16
C SER A 14 -18.93 13.13 -23.42
N PRO A 15 -18.73 13.96 -22.39
CA PRO A 15 -17.45 14.05 -21.65
C PRO A 15 -17.02 12.73 -20.97
N GLY A 16 -17.88 11.72 -20.92
CA GLY A 16 -17.55 10.37 -20.45
C GLY A 16 -16.89 9.45 -21.48
N GLN A 17 -17.00 9.73 -22.79
CA GLN A 17 -16.43 8.86 -23.83
C GLN A 17 -14.92 9.00 -23.97
N HIS A 18 -14.36 10.18 -23.69
CA HIS A 18 -12.91 10.41 -23.72
C HIS A 18 -12.18 9.68 -22.57
N THR A 19 -12.82 9.51 -21.42
CA THR A 19 -12.31 8.76 -20.27
C THR A 19 -12.39 7.24 -20.45
N MET A 20 -13.39 6.75 -21.21
CA MET A 20 -13.50 5.31 -21.54
C MET A 20 -12.36 4.82 -22.45
N GLN A 21 -11.90 5.64 -23.40
CA GLN A 21 -10.88 5.22 -24.37
C GLN A 21 -9.46 5.12 -23.79
N GLY A 22 -9.14 5.84 -22.70
CA GLY A 22 -7.79 5.83 -22.11
C GLY A 22 -7.51 4.69 -21.14
N GLN A 23 -8.52 4.19 -20.43
CA GLN A 23 -8.31 3.20 -19.35
C GLN A 23 -8.40 1.75 -19.84
N LEU A 24 -9.20 1.47 -20.87
CA LEU A 24 -9.35 0.13 -21.40
C LEU A 24 -8.02 -0.47 -21.91
N PRO A 25 -7.16 0.26 -22.65
CA PRO A 25 -5.85 -0.26 -23.06
C PRO A 25 -4.95 -0.61 -21.86
N ILE A 26 -5.01 0.17 -20.79
CA ILE A 26 -4.21 -0.03 -19.57
C ILE A 26 -4.69 -1.28 -18.81
N SER A 27 -6.01 -1.46 -18.65
CA SER A 27 -6.61 -2.64 -18.01
C SER A 27 -6.31 -3.93 -18.78
N ILE A 28 -6.33 -3.87 -20.12
CA ILE A 28 -5.97 -5.01 -20.97
C ILE A 28 -4.49 -5.37 -20.83
N LEU A 29 -3.59 -4.38 -20.89
CA LEU A 29 -2.15 -4.59 -20.72
C LEU A 29 -1.82 -5.22 -19.36
N TRP A 30 -2.47 -4.72 -18.30
CA TRP A 30 -2.36 -5.27 -16.95
C TRP A 30 -2.84 -6.73 -16.86
N ARG A 31 -3.96 -7.06 -17.52
CA ARG A 31 -4.51 -8.42 -17.54
C ARG A 31 -3.64 -9.40 -18.32
N ILE A 32 -3.09 -8.99 -19.46
CA ILE A 32 -2.12 -9.78 -20.23
C ILE A 32 -0.89 -10.07 -19.36
N TRP A 33 -0.37 -9.06 -18.67
CA TRP A 33 0.76 -9.23 -17.75
C TRP A 33 0.45 -10.22 -16.61
N LYS A 34 -0.71 -10.08 -15.95
CA LYS A 34 -1.17 -11.01 -14.89
C LYS A 34 -1.31 -12.43 -15.41
N SER A 35 -1.91 -12.61 -16.59
CA SER A 35 -2.12 -13.92 -17.22
C SER A 35 -0.80 -14.60 -17.56
N ARG A 36 0.15 -13.84 -18.14
CA ARG A 36 1.52 -14.32 -18.41
C ARG A 36 2.26 -14.71 -17.14
N ASN A 37 2.17 -13.92 -16.07
CA ASN A 37 2.78 -14.27 -14.80
C ASN A 37 2.16 -15.51 -14.17
N LYS A 38 0.84 -15.67 -14.25
CA LYS A 38 0.16 -16.86 -13.75
C LYS A 38 0.59 -18.12 -14.51
N LEU A 39 0.78 -18.01 -15.83
CA LEU A 39 1.30 -19.10 -16.65
C LEU A 39 2.75 -19.44 -16.28
N VAL A 40 3.62 -18.43 -16.16
CA VAL A 40 5.06 -18.62 -15.90
C VAL A 40 5.33 -19.14 -14.49
N PHE A 41 4.64 -18.60 -13.47
CA PHE A 41 4.94 -18.89 -12.06
C PHE A 41 4.04 -19.95 -11.43
N GLN A 42 2.84 -20.17 -11.97
CA GLN A 42 1.87 -21.11 -11.40
C GLN A 42 1.50 -22.25 -12.36
N ARG A 43 2.05 -22.25 -13.59
CA ARG A 43 1.74 -23.22 -14.67
C ARG A 43 0.23 -23.36 -14.95
N LYS A 44 -0.54 -22.32 -14.63
CA LYS A 44 -1.99 -22.28 -14.85
C LYS A 44 -2.27 -21.38 -16.03
N GLN A 45 -2.88 -21.95 -17.07
CA GLN A 45 -3.38 -21.18 -18.21
C GLN A 45 -4.75 -20.60 -17.86
N ASN A 46 -4.92 -19.31 -18.13
CA ASN A 46 -6.22 -18.66 -18.11
C ASN A 46 -6.79 -18.59 -19.53
N ASP A 47 -8.11 -18.66 -19.62
CA ASP A 47 -8.84 -18.42 -20.86
C ASP A 47 -8.75 -16.93 -21.25
N TRP A 48 -8.22 -16.64 -22.44
CA TRP A 48 -7.97 -15.26 -22.90
C TRP A 48 -9.24 -14.39 -22.95
N TRP A 49 -10.41 -14.97 -23.25
CA TRP A 49 -11.68 -14.24 -23.26
C TRP A 49 -12.14 -13.84 -21.84
N ARG A 50 -11.76 -14.60 -20.81
CA ARG A 50 -12.03 -14.23 -19.42
C ARG A 50 -11.15 -13.06 -19.00
N ASP A 51 -9.89 -13.05 -19.42
CA ASP A 51 -8.98 -11.94 -19.12
C ASP A 51 -9.42 -10.64 -19.81
N ILE A 52 -9.98 -10.71 -21.03
CA ILE A 52 -10.56 -9.55 -21.73
C ILE A 52 -11.86 -9.08 -21.06
N ARG A 53 -12.76 -10.00 -20.71
CA ARG A 53 -14.01 -9.66 -20.01
C ARG A 53 -13.75 -9.04 -18.63
N ASP A 54 -12.77 -9.56 -17.92
CA ASP A 54 -12.37 -8.98 -16.64
C ASP A 54 -11.69 -7.61 -16.82
N ALA A 55 -10.97 -7.39 -17.92
CA ALA A 55 -10.39 -6.09 -18.25
C ALA A 55 -11.46 -5.03 -18.55
N THR A 56 -12.52 -5.41 -19.28
CA THR A 56 -13.65 -4.52 -19.58
C THR A 56 -14.45 -4.23 -18.32
N ASN A 57 -14.75 -5.25 -17.51
CA ASN A 57 -15.47 -5.07 -16.24
C ASN A 57 -14.68 -4.19 -15.28
N GLU A 58 -13.36 -4.38 -15.18
CA GLU A 58 -12.49 -3.53 -14.36
C GLU A 58 -12.49 -2.10 -14.93
N ALA A 59 -12.32 -1.88 -16.24
CA ALA A 59 -12.41 -0.52 -16.80
C ALA A 59 -13.78 0.15 -16.53
N GLU A 60 -14.88 -0.59 -16.62
CA GLU A 60 -16.24 -0.09 -16.37
C GLU A 60 -16.50 0.19 -14.88
N GLU A 61 -16.06 -0.69 -13.98
CA GLU A 61 -16.18 -0.52 -12.53
C GLU A 61 -15.40 0.70 -12.05
N TRP A 62 -14.20 0.94 -12.60
CA TRP A 62 -13.38 2.10 -12.24
C TRP A 62 -14.02 3.42 -12.67
N ILE A 63 -14.76 3.43 -13.78
CA ILE A 63 -15.47 4.62 -14.26
C ILE A 63 -16.78 4.82 -13.49
N THR A 64 -17.53 3.74 -13.26
CA THR A 64 -18.80 3.79 -12.53
C THR A 64 -18.58 4.20 -11.07
N ASN A 65 -17.55 3.66 -10.41
CA ASN A 65 -17.22 4.01 -9.03
C ASN A 65 -16.38 5.29 -8.90
N GLY A 66 -15.66 5.67 -9.95
CA GLY A 66 -14.86 6.91 -9.99
C GLY A 66 -15.69 8.18 -10.27
N LEU A 67 -16.80 8.08 -11.02
CA LEU A 67 -17.69 9.20 -11.32
C LEU A 67 -18.86 9.35 -10.33
N CYS A 68 -19.31 8.25 -9.71
CA CYS A 68 -20.48 8.27 -8.82
C CYS A 68 -20.15 8.58 -7.34
N ALA A 69 -18.88 8.83 -6.99
CA ALA A 69 -18.46 9.18 -5.64
C ALA A 69 -18.78 10.62 -5.20
N GLN A 70 -19.52 11.41 -6.00
CA GLN A 70 -19.84 12.82 -5.68
C GLN A 70 -21.33 13.22 -5.74
N VAL A 71 -22.28 12.29 -5.67
CA VAL A 71 -23.70 12.68 -5.51
C VAL A 71 -24.30 12.02 -4.27
N PRO A 72 -24.53 12.77 -3.17
CA PRO A 72 -25.29 12.26 -2.04
C PRO A 72 -26.78 12.26 -2.40
N THR A 73 -27.35 11.09 -2.67
CA THR A 73 -28.81 10.88 -2.63
C THR A 73 -29.23 10.49 -1.21
N PRO A 74 -30.27 11.12 -0.64
CA PRO A 74 -30.71 10.81 0.71
C PRO A 74 -31.62 9.58 0.68
N SER A 75 -31.10 8.43 1.11
CA SER A 75 -31.94 7.31 1.50
C SER A 75 -31.59 6.85 2.91
N THR A 76 -32.57 7.08 3.78
CA THR A 76 -32.65 6.65 5.17
C THR A 76 -32.47 5.14 5.27
N THR A 77 -31.32 4.68 5.74
CA THR A 77 -31.23 3.38 6.42
C THR A 77 -30.11 3.41 7.44
N ASN A 78 -30.50 3.27 8.71
CA ASN A 78 -29.60 3.19 9.86
C ASN A 78 -28.74 1.93 9.77
N GLY A 79 -27.56 2.06 9.16
CA GLY A 79 -26.47 1.12 9.26
C GLY A 79 -25.18 1.91 9.20
N THR A 80 -24.47 2.01 10.33
CA THR A 80 -23.14 2.64 10.40
C THR A 80 -22.19 1.91 9.46
N THR A 81 -22.16 2.36 8.21
CA THR A 81 -21.15 1.94 7.25
C THR A 81 -19.90 2.67 7.69
N ARG A 82 -18.96 1.95 8.31
CA ARG A 82 -17.61 2.47 8.52
C ARG A 82 -17.11 2.88 7.13
N GLN A 83 -17.13 4.18 6.83
CA GLN A 83 -16.33 4.72 5.75
C GLN A 83 -14.92 4.19 5.97
N PHE A 84 -14.42 3.39 5.03
CA PHE A 84 -13.02 3.00 5.06
C PHE A 84 -12.23 4.29 5.03
N GLN A 85 -11.64 4.65 6.17
CA GLN A 85 -10.79 5.83 6.28
C GLN A 85 -9.60 5.61 5.36
N SER A 86 -9.65 6.20 4.17
CA SER A 86 -8.58 6.14 3.16
C SER A 86 -7.40 7.06 3.52
N GLN A 87 -7.35 7.55 4.76
CA GLN A 87 -6.46 8.62 5.20
C GLN A 87 -5.69 8.19 6.43
N TRP A 88 -4.40 8.56 6.47
CA TRP A 88 -3.57 8.35 7.63
C TRP A 88 -4.14 9.10 8.85
N GLN A 89 -4.20 8.43 10.00
CA GLN A 89 -4.80 9.00 11.21
C GLN A 89 -3.73 9.30 12.25
N LYS A 90 -3.83 10.47 12.88
CA LYS A 90 -3.02 10.82 14.06
C LYS A 90 -3.26 9.82 15.19
N THR A 91 -2.27 9.71 16.07
CA THR A 91 -2.37 8.85 17.26
C THR A 91 -2.71 9.65 18.51
N HIS A 92 -3.22 8.96 19.54
CA HIS A 92 -3.35 9.50 20.90
C HIS A 92 -2.03 10.06 21.45
N MET A 93 -2.17 11.04 22.35
CA MET A 93 -1.08 11.83 22.91
C MET A 93 0.03 10.96 23.51
N GLY A 94 1.29 11.31 23.22
CA GLY A 94 2.47 10.62 23.75
C GLY A 94 2.79 9.26 23.12
N TRP A 95 2.12 8.91 22.00
CA TRP A 95 2.44 7.71 21.22
C TRP A 95 3.18 8.07 19.93
N ILE A 96 4.08 7.20 19.52
CA ILE A 96 4.71 7.26 18.21
C ILE A 96 3.99 6.32 17.27
N LYS A 97 3.63 6.81 16.08
CA LYS A 97 3.12 5.99 15.00
C LYS A 97 4.20 5.79 13.95
N CYS A 98 4.42 4.54 13.56
CA CYS A 98 5.42 4.18 12.59
C CYS A 98 4.82 3.33 11.49
N ASN A 99 4.89 3.82 10.26
CA ASN A 99 4.55 3.06 9.06
C ASN A 99 5.80 2.30 8.62
N TYR A 100 5.70 0.99 8.39
CA TYR A 100 6.80 0.16 7.90
C TYR A 100 6.39 -0.62 6.66
N ASP A 101 7.37 -1.00 5.85
CA ASP A 101 7.15 -1.82 4.65
C ASP A 101 8.40 -2.64 4.32
N GLY A 102 8.21 -3.86 3.80
CA GLY A 102 9.27 -4.77 3.40
C GLY A 102 9.23 -5.07 1.91
N SER A 103 10.29 -4.71 1.17
CA SER A 103 10.41 -5.11 -0.24
C SER A 103 11.18 -6.41 -0.42
N PHE A 104 10.62 -7.27 -1.26
CA PHE A 104 11.24 -8.52 -1.69
C PHE A 104 11.30 -8.54 -3.22
N VAL A 105 12.52 -8.63 -3.76
CA VAL A 105 12.75 -8.74 -5.21
C VAL A 105 12.97 -10.19 -5.62
N ASN A 106 13.91 -10.88 -4.98
CA ASN A 106 14.23 -12.28 -5.23
C ASN A 106 15.04 -12.85 -4.06
N ARG A 107 15.34 -14.15 -4.11
CA ARG A 107 16.09 -14.86 -3.04
C ARG A 107 17.61 -14.60 -3.05
N VAL A 108 18.12 -13.86 -4.03
CA VAL A 108 19.56 -13.59 -4.20
C VAL A 108 19.93 -12.26 -3.56
N ARG A 109 19.03 -11.27 -3.66
CA ARG A 109 19.21 -9.95 -3.05
C ARG A 109 18.61 -9.96 -1.65
N GLY A 110 19.27 -9.28 -0.72
CA GLY A 110 18.70 -9.01 0.61
C GLY A 110 17.37 -8.28 0.49
N SER A 111 16.46 -8.53 1.44
CA SER A 111 15.22 -7.75 1.53
C SER A 111 15.56 -6.28 1.80
N THR A 112 14.68 -5.37 1.39
CA THR A 112 14.75 -3.98 1.86
C THR A 112 13.64 -3.71 2.85
N ALA A 113 13.95 -2.89 3.84
CA ALA A 113 13.01 -2.43 4.84
C ALA A 113 13.01 -0.91 4.82
N ALA A 114 11.85 -0.31 5.02
CA ALA A 114 11.76 1.11 5.28
C ALA A 114 10.71 1.39 6.35
N TRP A 115 10.91 2.49 7.06
CA TRP A 115 9.94 2.96 8.03
C TRP A 115 9.93 4.47 8.17
N ILE A 116 8.75 5.00 8.45
CA ILE A 116 8.47 6.42 8.64
C ILE A 116 7.93 6.63 10.04
N ILE A 117 8.57 7.50 10.82
CA ILE A 117 8.22 7.76 12.21
C ILE A 117 7.50 9.10 12.28
N ARG A 118 6.31 9.11 12.88
CA ARG A 118 5.52 10.31 13.15
C ARG A 118 5.09 10.33 14.62
N ASP A 119 5.02 11.52 15.20
CA ASP A 119 4.47 11.68 16.55
C ASP A 119 2.93 11.71 16.56
N ASP A 120 2.37 11.94 17.74
CA ASP A 120 0.96 12.10 18.02
C ASP A 120 0.31 13.30 17.32
N ASN A 121 1.08 14.34 17.02
CA ASN A 121 0.63 15.47 16.20
C ASN A 121 0.67 15.17 14.70
N GLY A 122 1.19 14.00 14.33
CA GLY A 122 1.45 13.59 12.94
C GLY A 122 2.79 14.08 12.40
N VAL A 123 3.57 14.83 13.19
CA VAL A 123 4.81 15.46 12.74
C VAL A 123 5.87 14.39 12.47
N PHE A 124 6.53 14.51 11.31
CA PHE A 124 7.63 13.65 10.92
C PHE A 124 8.80 13.75 11.93
N LYS A 125 9.24 12.60 12.45
CA LYS A 125 10.40 12.46 13.36
C LYS A 125 11.58 11.72 12.75
N GLY A 126 11.48 11.37 11.48
CA GLY A 126 12.53 10.70 10.74
C GLY A 126 12.02 9.50 9.97
N ALA A 127 12.84 9.06 9.04
CA ALA A 127 12.65 7.83 8.30
C ALA A 127 13.98 7.09 8.18
N ALA A 128 13.93 5.82 7.84
CA ALA A 128 15.13 5.10 7.46
C ALA A 128 14.81 4.01 6.44
N GLN A 129 15.86 3.58 5.75
CA GLN A 129 15.89 2.41 4.88
C GLN A 129 17.01 1.50 5.34
N ALA A 130 16.77 0.20 5.30
CA ALA A 130 17.76 -0.82 5.60
C ALA A 130 17.70 -1.96 4.58
N THR A 131 18.80 -2.69 4.42
CA THR A 131 18.77 -3.98 3.73
C THR A 131 18.98 -5.04 4.78
N GLY A 132 17.97 -5.90 4.86
CA GLY A 132 17.98 -7.07 5.71
C GLY A 132 18.73 -8.22 5.06
N ALA A 133 18.64 -9.36 5.72
CA ALA A 133 19.11 -10.63 5.18
C ALA A 133 18.31 -11.03 3.92
N THR A 134 18.84 -12.03 3.22
CA THR A 134 18.07 -12.72 2.18
C THR A 134 16.89 -13.44 2.82
N VAL A 135 15.72 -13.26 2.24
CA VAL A 135 14.47 -13.89 2.69
C VAL A 135 13.88 -14.73 1.57
N SER A 136 12.97 -15.64 1.91
CA SER A 136 12.38 -16.59 0.95
C SER A 136 11.04 -16.13 0.39
N SER A 137 10.41 -15.11 0.99
CA SER A 137 9.10 -14.59 0.61
C SER A 137 8.90 -13.12 0.98
N ALA A 138 7.92 -12.46 0.35
CA ALA A 138 7.49 -11.12 0.75
C ALA A 138 6.98 -11.07 2.20
N PHE A 139 6.36 -12.13 2.70
CA PHE A 139 5.91 -12.21 4.09
C PHE A 139 7.09 -12.14 5.08
N GLU A 140 8.20 -12.82 4.76
CA GLU A 140 9.42 -12.74 5.58
C GLU A 140 10.08 -11.36 5.49
N ALA A 141 10.04 -10.69 4.32
CA ALA A 141 10.51 -9.32 4.19
C ALA A 141 9.71 -8.36 5.10
N GLU A 142 8.38 -8.52 5.16
CA GLU A 142 7.52 -7.77 6.07
C GLU A 142 7.86 -8.02 7.54
N CYS A 143 8.05 -9.28 7.93
CA CYS A 143 8.51 -9.63 9.28
C CYS A 143 9.86 -8.98 9.62
N GLN A 144 10.82 -9.07 8.70
CA GLN A 144 12.15 -8.52 8.90
C GLN A 144 12.11 -6.98 8.99
N SER A 145 11.32 -6.33 8.14
CA SER A 145 11.11 -4.88 8.18
C SER A 145 10.51 -4.44 9.51
N LEU A 146 9.53 -5.18 10.02
CA LEU A 146 8.94 -4.93 11.33
C LEU A 146 9.98 -5.04 12.46
N ILE A 147 10.81 -6.09 12.46
CA ILE A 147 11.86 -6.29 13.49
C ILE A 147 12.87 -5.14 13.46
N LEU A 148 13.36 -4.76 12.27
CA LEU A 148 14.30 -3.65 12.12
C LEU A 148 13.68 -2.32 12.57
N THR A 149 12.39 -2.11 12.27
CA THR A 149 11.63 -0.96 12.74
C THR A 149 11.54 -0.94 14.27
N MET A 150 11.22 -2.07 14.91
CA MET A 150 11.16 -2.18 16.36
C MET A 150 12.52 -1.91 17.02
N GLN A 151 13.60 -2.45 16.46
CA GLN A 151 14.96 -2.16 16.91
C GLN A 151 15.27 -0.67 16.84
N GLN A 152 14.92 -0.02 15.73
CA GLN A 152 15.18 1.39 15.53
C GLN A 152 14.39 2.28 16.51
N LEU A 153 13.11 1.99 16.72
CA LEU A 153 12.29 2.72 17.67
C LEU A 153 12.80 2.55 19.10
N TRP A 154 13.24 1.33 19.45
CA TRP A 154 13.81 1.02 20.75
C TRP A 154 15.07 1.84 21.03
N ILE A 155 16.01 1.86 20.08
CA ILE A 155 17.29 2.61 20.18
C ILE A 155 17.03 4.11 20.29
N ARG A 156 15.99 4.64 19.63
CA ARG A 156 15.59 6.06 19.72
C ARG A 156 14.85 6.43 21.01
N GLY A 157 14.65 5.49 21.94
CA GLY A 157 13.98 5.77 23.21
C GLY A 157 12.44 5.76 23.13
N PHE A 158 11.84 5.39 21.99
CA PHE A 158 10.39 5.27 21.89
C PHE A 158 9.91 3.97 22.54
N ARG A 159 8.96 4.08 23.48
CA ARG A 159 8.46 2.94 24.28
C ARG A 159 6.95 2.69 24.13
N LYS A 160 6.19 3.69 23.69
CA LYS A 160 4.76 3.60 23.39
C LYS A 160 4.53 3.80 21.89
N VAL A 161 4.33 2.71 21.15
CA VAL A 161 4.39 2.71 19.68
C VAL A 161 3.19 2.03 19.02
N ILE A 162 2.72 2.58 17.91
CA ILE A 162 1.81 1.93 16.96
C ILE A 162 2.60 1.63 15.69
N LEU A 163 2.62 0.36 15.30
CA LEU A 163 3.29 -0.11 14.09
C LEU A 163 2.23 -0.46 13.04
N GLU A 164 2.27 0.25 11.92
CA GLU A 164 1.35 0.13 10.79
C GLU A 164 2.07 -0.47 9.57
N GLY A 165 1.55 -1.57 9.04
CA GLY A 165 2.05 -2.20 7.81
C GLY A 165 0.91 -2.65 6.91
N ASP A 166 1.20 -2.92 5.63
CA ASP A 166 0.19 -3.29 4.64
C ASP A 166 -0.14 -4.80 4.62
N CYS A 167 0.68 -5.62 5.29
CA CYS A 167 0.53 -7.06 5.39
C CYS A 167 -0.53 -7.48 6.43
N LYS A 168 -1.80 -7.51 6.01
CA LYS A 168 -2.94 -7.92 6.86
C LYS A 168 -2.75 -9.28 7.54
N LEU A 169 -2.10 -10.22 6.85
CA LEU A 169 -1.82 -11.55 7.39
C LEU A 169 -0.88 -11.48 8.60
N LEU A 170 0.21 -10.71 8.51
CA LEU A 170 1.15 -10.53 9.61
C LEU A 170 0.45 -9.87 10.81
N VAL A 171 -0.29 -8.79 10.56
CA VAL A 171 -1.05 -8.09 11.61
C VAL A 171 -2.05 -9.02 12.30
N ASN A 172 -2.76 -9.88 11.56
CA ASN A 172 -3.68 -10.85 12.13
C ASN A 172 -2.96 -11.87 13.03
N VAL A 173 -1.84 -12.42 12.58
CA VAL A 173 -1.03 -13.37 13.38
C VAL A 173 -0.53 -12.73 14.67
N LEU A 174 -0.03 -11.49 14.61
CA LEU A 174 0.49 -10.76 15.78
C LEU A 174 -0.60 -10.38 16.79
N ASN A 175 -1.84 -10.26 16.32
CA ASN A 175 -3.02 -10.00 17.14
C ASN A 175 -3.78 -11.28 17.55
N GLY A 176 -3.17 -12.46 17.37
CA GLY A 176 -3.73 -13.74 17.82
C GLY A 176 -4.87 -14.29 16.97
N ARG A 177 -5.08 -13.75 15.77
CA ARG A 177 -6.16 -14.15 14.83
C ARG A 177 -5.66 -15.10 13.75
N GLY A 178 -4.74 -16.00 14.09
CA GLY A 178 -4.15 -16.98 13.18
C GLY A 178 -2.71 -17.34 13.53
N SER A 179 -2.17 -18.33 12.82
CA SER A 179 -0.79 -18.78 12.95
C SER A 179 -0.14 -19.05 11.59
N ARG A 180 1.19 -18.97 11.55
CA ARG A 180 2.03 -19.26 10.38
C ARG A 180 3.23 -20.07 10.84
N PHE A 181 3.13 -21.39 10.71
CA PHE A 181 4.16 -22.32 11.19
C PHE A 181 5.48 -22.17 10.43
N ASP A 182 5.41 -21.86 9.14
CA ASP A 182 6.54 -21.61 8.25
C ASP A 182 7.34 -20.34 8.60
N ALA A 183 6.78 -19.45 9.42
CA ALA A 183 7.43 -18.21 9.86
C ALA A 183 7.59 -18.13 11.39
N ILE A 184 7.58 -19.26 12.10
CA ILE A 184 7.55 -19.28 13.57
C ILE A 184 8.73 -18.54 14.22
N ASN A 185 9.92 -18.63 13.63
CA ASN A 185 11.12 -17.94 14.12
C ASN A 185 10.99 -16.42 14.02
N TRP A 186 10.48 -15.92 12.88
CA TRP A 186 10.19 -14.50 12.68
C TRP A 186 9.15 -13.98 13.69
N ILE A 187 8.05 -14.73 13.87
CA ILE A 187 7.00 -14.35 14.82
C ILE A 187 7.50 -14.39 16.26
N HIS A 188 8.34 -15.38 16.60
CA HIS A 188 8.98 -15.46 17.91
C HIS A 188 9.87 -14.24 18.19
N GLU A 189 10.72 -13.86 17.23
CA GLU A 189 11.57 -12.68 17.36
C GLU A 189 10.75 -11.38 17.52
N ILE A 190 9.68 -11.19 16.73
CA ILE A 190 8.76 -10.05 16.89
C ILE A 190 8.16 -10.03 18.30
N LYS A 191 7.77 -11.18 18.85
CA LYS A 191 7.23 -11.28 20.22
C LYS A 191 8.29 -10.94 21.28
N VAL A 192 9.54 -11.37 21.10
CA VAL A 192 10.64 -11.00 22.00
C VAL A 192 10.85 -9.49 22.00
N TRP A 193 10.87 -8.85 20.83
CA TRP A 193 10.96 -7.39 20.74
C TRP A 193 9.73 -6.69 21.32
N ARG A 194 8.53 -7.24 21.10
CA ARG A 194 7.26 -6.69 21.61
C ARG A 194 7.32 -6.49 23.12
N ASN A 195 7.89 -7.46 23.84
CA ASN A 195 7.97 -7.45 25.30
C ASN A 195 8.94 -6.41 25.87
N LYS A 196 9.76 -5.76 25.04
CA LYS A 196 10.63 -4.68 25.50
C LYS A 196 9.87 -3.36 25.66
N PHE A 197 8.85 -3.11 24.83
CA PHE A 197 8.09 -1.85 24.82
C PHE A 197 7.08 -1.76 25.97
N ASP A 198 6.95 -0.58 26.57
CA ASP A 198 5.91 -0.30 27.58
C ASP A 198 4.51 -0.53 27.01
N ALA A 199 4.29 -0.13 25.75
CA ALA A 199 3.04 -0.38 25.04
C ALA A 199 3.26 -0.43 23.53
N ILE A 200 2.66 -1.44 22.89
CA ILE A 200 2.80 -1.66 21.45
C ILE A 200 1.51 -2.19 20.83
N LYS A 201 1.14 -1.62 19.69
CA LYS A 201 -0.03 -2.01 18.90
C LYS A 201 0.39 -2.28 17.45
N PHE A 202 -0.10 -3.37 16.88
CA PHE A 202 0.07 -3.68 15.47
C PHE A 202 -1.24 -3.46 14.74
N THR A 203 -1.23 -2.57 13.75
CA THR A 203 -2.43 -2.19 12.99
C THR A 203 -2.18 -2.37 11.50
N TRP A 204 -3.23 -2.78 10.79
CA TRP A 204 -3.17 -2.90 9.35
C TRP A 204 -3.48 -1.54 8.72
N SER A 205 -2.66 -1.15 7.75
CA SER A 205 -2.86 0.04 6.92
C SER A 205 -3.14 -0.40 5.50
N HIS A 206 -4.02 0.31 4.78
CA HIS A 206 -4.20 0.03 3.36
C HIS A 206 -2.93 0.47 2.61
N ARG A 207 -2.64 -0.15 1.47
CA ARG A 207 -1.45 0.22 0.68
C ARG A 207 -1.45 1.70 0.27
N SER A 208 -2.63 2.29 0.05
CA SER A 208 -2.77 3.73 -0.25
C SER A 208 -2.31 4.62 0.90
N THR A 209 -2.54 4.20 2.16
CA THR A 209 -2.13 4.94 3.37
C THR A 209 -0.73 4.55 3.85
N ASN A 210 -0.13 3.49 3.29
CA ASN A 210 1.25 3.07 3.56
C ASN A 210 2.23 3.47 2.44
N GLN A 211 1.79 4.27 1.45
CA GLN A 211 2.60 4.65 0.30
C GLN A 211 3.98 5.21 0.64
N PRO A 212 4.14 6.10 1.64
CA PRO A 212 5.46 6.61 2.00
C PRO A 212 6.45 5.50 2.37
N ALA A 213 6.02 4.49 3.12
CA ALA A 213 6.88 3.37 3.51
C ALA A 213 7.20 2.46 2.32
N ASP A 214 6.22 2.15 1.46
CA ASP A 214 6.40 1.31 0.26
C ASP A 214 7.33 1.95 -0.78
N ILE A 215 7.13 3.25 -1.07
CA ILE A 215 8.01 4.01 -1.96
C ILE A 215 9.43 4.02 -1.40
N LEU A 216 9.56 4.28 -0.10
CA LEU A 216 10.86 4.30 0.54
C LEU A 216 11.50 2.90 0.54
N ALA A 217 10.77 1.81 0.77
CA ALA A 217 11.33 0.46 0.74
C ALA A 217 11.87 0.08 -0.65
N LYS A 218 11.23 0.56 -1.72
CA LYS A 218 11.62 0.29 -3.11
C LYS A 218 12.64 1.27 -3.67
N ASN A 219 12.84 2.42 -3.01
CA ASN A 219 13.77 3.43 -3.50
C ASN A 219 15.20 2.88 -3.57
N GLN A 220 15.90 3.19 -4.66
CA GLN A 220 17.24 2.68 -4.90
C GLN A 220 18.22 3.22 -3.87
N ARG A 221 19.11 2.35 -3.42
CA ARG A 221 20.18 2.69 -2.48
C ARG A 221 21.52 2.51 -3.16
N HIS A 222 22.51 3.28 -2.75
CA HIS A 222 23.89 3.05 -3.15
C HIS A 222 24.31 1.65 -2.69
N ALA A 223 25.00 0.91 -3.56
CA ALA A 223 25.37 -0.49 -3.32
C ALA A 223 26.18 -0.71 -2.02
N LEU A 224 26.85 0.34 -1.53
CA LEU A 224 27.69 0.30 -0.33
C LEU A 224 26.95 0.65 0.96
N SER A 225 25.71 1.14 0.89
CA SER A 225 24.95 1.61 2.05
C SER A 225 23.87 0.61 2.43
N SER A 226 24.15 -0.21 3.43
CA SER A 226 23.18 -1.17 3.99
C SER A 226 22.09 -0.49 4.82
N TYR A 227 22.31 0.75 5.26
CA TYR A 227 21.42 1.52 6.12
C TYR A 227 21.51 3.01 5.80
N ILE A 228 20.37 3.69 5.68
CA ILE A 228 20.24 5.11 5.37
C ILE A 228 19.22 5.73 6.32
N VAL A 229 19.59 6.82 6.99
CA VAL A 229 18.72 7.59 7.89
C VAL A 229 18.35 8.92 7.25
N HIS A 230 17.10 9.30 7.41
CA HIS A 230 16.58 10.59 6.99
C HIS A 230 16.07 11.37 8.20
N SER A 231 16.80 12.42 8.57
CA SER A 231 16.38 13.37 9.61
C SER A 231 15.29 14.34 9.11
N PHE A 232 15.27 14.58 7.79
CA PHE A 232 14.29 15.40 7.09
C PHE A 232 13.50 14.54 6.10
N ILE A 233 12.37 15.06 5.61
CA ILE A 233 11.53 14.35 4.65
C ILE A 233 12.30 14.13 3.34
N PRO A 234 12.54 12.87 2.93
CA PRO A 234 13.13 12.56 1.63
C PRO A 234 12.21 13.00 0.49
N LEU A 235 12.79 13.55 -0.58
CA LEU A 235 12.04 14.00 -1.76
C LEU A 235 11.20 12.88 -2.40
N CYS A 236 11.68 11.63 -2.37
CA CYS A 236 10.94 10.49 -2.94
C CYS A 236 9.59 10.23 -2.25
N ILE A 237 9.42 10.64 -0.99
CA ILE A 237 8.19 10.41 -0.23
C ILE A 237 7.46 11.69 0.16
N SER A 238 7.95 12.87 -0.25
CA SER A 238 7.36 14.15 0.13
C SER A 238 5.90 14.26 -0.31
N ASN A 239 5.60 13.86 -1.55
CA ASN A 239 4.25 13.92 -2.11
C ASN A 239 3.30 12.96 -1.40
N ALA A 240 3.74 11.71 -1.18
CA ALA A 240 2.95 10.71 -0.48
C ALA A 240 2.68 11.12 0.98
N LEU A 241 3.68 11.71 1.66
CA LEU A 241 3.49 12.27 3.01
C LEU A 241 2.53 13.45 3.00
N PHE A 242 2.62 14.35 2.01
CA PHE A 242 1.75 15.52 1.92
C PHE A 242 0.29 15.14 1.69
N SER A 243 0.03 14.11 0.86
CA SER A 243 -1.31 13.57 0.66
C SER A 243 -1.97 13.08 1.95
N ASP A 244 -1.19 12.60 2.92
CA ASP A 244 -1.71 12.20 4.24
C ASP A 244 -2.19 13.38 5.10
N TYR A 245 -1.75 14.62 4.83
CA TYR A 245 -2.13 15.81 5.60
C TYR A 245 -3.28 16.61 5.01
N VAL A 246 -3.44 16.59 3.69
CA VAL A 246 -4.38 17.46 2.96
C VAL A 246 -5.71 16.77 2.65
N SER A 247 -5.77 15.45 2.85
CA SER A 247 -6.98 14.66 2.63
C SER A 247 -7.94 14.77 3.81
#